data_AF-A0A2V7U3Z9-F1
#
_entry.id   AF-A0A2V7U3Z9-F1
#
_cell.length_a   1.000
_cell.length_b   1.000
_cell.length_c   1.000
_cell.angle_alpha   90.00
_cell.angle_beta   90.00
_cell.angle_gamma   90.00
#
_symmetry.space_group_name_H-M   'P 1'
#
loop_
_entity.id
_entity.type
_entity.pdbx_description
1 polymer ?
#
loop_
_entity_poly.entity_id
_entity_poly.type
_entity_poly.pdbx_seq_one_letter_code
_entity_poly.pdbx_strand_id
1 'polypeptide(L)'
;FTCELTGETLARTAFAERLQPGTIVNLERPLKADGRFDGHIVQGHVDGVGSVRSLNRQGGGAEMEVALPPALERYVVEKGSIAIDGVSLTVSGLGPGVFRVALIPYTLDHTNLGQAHVGGPVNLEVDVIAKYVERLLRVGGR
;
A
#
# COMPACT_ATOMS: atom_id res chain seq x y z
N PHE A 1 12.88 0.15 -19.25
CA PHE A 1 11.75 -0.74 -19.57
C PHE A 1 10.58 0.14 -19.98
N THR A 2 9.59 -0.40 -20.68
CA THR A 2 8.32 0.27 -21.01
C THR A 2 7.17 -0.64 -20.61
N CYS A 3 6.01 -0.08 -20.28
CA CYS A 3 4.80 -0.82 -19.97
C CYS A 3 3.57 -0.03 -20.42
N GLU A 4 2.45 -0.73 -20.55
CA GLU A 4 1.16 -0.14 -20.88
C GLU A 4 0.25 -0.21 -19.66
N LEU A 5 -0.56 0.83 -19.46
CA LEU A 5 -1.55 0.87 -18.39
C LEU A 5 -2.93 0.60 -18.98
N THR A 6 -3.60 -0.43 -18.44
CA THR A 6 -4.96 -0.76 -18.84
C THR A 6 -5.95 0.24 -18.23
N GLY A 7 -7.19 0.27 -18.75
CA GLY A 7 -8.26 1.06 -18.15
C GLY A 7 -8.54 0.72 -16.68
N GLU A 8 -8.46 -0.56 -16.30
CA GLU A 8 -8.60 -0.99 -14.91
C GLU A 8 -7.47 -0.43 -14.03
N THR A 9 -6.22 -0.50 -14.51
CA THR A 9 -5.07 0.05 -13.79
C THR A 9 -5.23 1.55 -13.57
N LEU A 10 -5.66 2.29 -14.60
CA LEU A 10 -5.90 3.73 -14.50
C LEU A 10 -7.06 4.07 -13.55
N ALA A 11 -8.09 3.23 -13.49
CA ALA A 11 -9.25 3.43 -12.62
C ALA A 11 -8.99 3.06 -11.15
N ARG A 12 -8.09 2.09 -10.88
CA ARG A 12 -7.80 1.57 -9.53
C ARG A 12 -6.64 2.23 -8.83
N THR A 13 -5.78 2.91 -9.57
CA THR A 13 -4.54 3.51 -9.06
C THR A 13 -4.56 5.02 -9.18
N ALA A 14 -3.68 5.67 -8.44
CA ALA A 14 -3.44 7.10 -8.55
C ALA A 14 -2.68 7.49 -9.83
N PHE A 15 -2.40 6.57 -10.76
CA PHE A 15 -1.51 6.82 -11.88
C PHE A 15 -2.06 7.83 -12.88
N ALA A 16 -3.37 7.80 -13.16
CA ALA A 16 -4.00 8.74 -14.09
C ALA A 16 -3.82 10.20 -13.67
N GLU A 17 -3.80 10.46 -12.35
CA GLU A 17 -3.70 11.81 -11.77
C GLU A 17 -2.25 12.20 -11.46
N ARG A 18 -1.38 11.24 -11.14
CA ARG A 18 -0.05 11.48 -10.58
C ARG A 18 1.11 11.30 -11.56
N LEU A 19 0.97 10.47 -12.60
CA LEU A 19 2.11 10.17 -13.48
C LEU A 19 2.35 11.31 -14.48
N GLN A 20 3.58 11.82 -14.44
CA GLN A 20 4.11 12.80 -15.38
C GLN A 20 5.61 12.52 -15.57
N PRO A 21 6.25 13.02 -16.65
CA PRO A 21 7.69 12.90 -16.81
C PRO A 21 8.43 13.41 -15.57
N GLY A 22 9.31 12.57 -15.00
CA GLY A 22 10.03 12.86 -13.77
C GLY A 22 9.39 12.33 -12.48
N THR A 23 8.16 11.80 -12.52
CA THR A 23 7.56 11.14 -11.34
C THR A 23 8.39 9.95 -10.88
N ILE A 24 8.74 9.92 -9.60
CA ILE A 24 9.41 8.80 -8.96
C ILE A 24 8.39 7.70 -8.64
N VAL A 25 8.69 6.48 -9.07
CA VAL A 25 7.88 5.28 -8.84
C VAL A 25 8.72 4.19 -8.18
N ASN A 26 8.09 3.40 -7.32
CA ASN A 26 8.71 2.19 -6.79
C ASN A 26 8.67 1.08 -7.85
N LEU A 27 9.75 0.31 -7.95
CA LEU A 27 9.85 -0.83 -8.85
C LEU A 27 10.33 -2.04 -8.07
N GLU A 28 9.58 -3.12 -8.17
CA GLU A 28 9.96 -4.43 -7.64
C GLU A 28 9.88 -5.45 -8.78
N ARG A 29 10.86 -6.34 -8.85
CA ARG A 29 10.82 -7.46 -9.81
C ARG A 29 9.96 -8.57 -9.22
N PRO A 30 9.20 -9.31 -10.05
CA PRO A 30 8.53 -10.51 -9.60
C PRO A 30 9.50 -11.44 -8.87
N LEU A 31 9.07 -11.97 -7.72
CA LEU A 31 9.87 -12.91 -6.93
C LEU A 31 10.12 -14.17 -7.75
N LYS A 32 11.37 -14.66 -7.75
CA LYS A 32 11.70 -15.95 -8.35
C LYS A 32 11.05 -17.08 -7.55
N ALA A 33 10.72 -18.19 -8.19
CA ALA A 33 10.12 -19.35 -7.52
C ALA A 33 11.00 -19.94 -6.38
N ASP A 34 12.32 -19.78 -6.49
CA ASP A 34 13.33 -20.16 -5.50
C ASP A 34 13.87 -18.97 -4.70
N GLY A 35 13.22 -17.82 -4.81
CA GLY A 35 13.62 -16.59 -4.14
C GLY A 35 13.32 -16.63 -2.64
N ARG A 36 14.07 -15.81 -1.90
CA ARG A 36 13.73 -15.53 -0.50
C ARG A 36 12.52 -14.60 -0.46
N PHE A 37 11.42 -15.10 0.09
CA PHE A 37 10.25 -14.31 0.39
C PHE A 37 10.48 -13.46 1.65
N ASP A 38 10.29 -12.15 1.54
CA ASP A 38 10.40 -11.20 2.64
C ASP A 38 9.19 -10.27 2.63
N GLY A 39 8.77 -9.77 3.80
CA GLY A 39 7.52 -9.04 3.95
C GLY A 39 6.27 -9.93 3.89
N HIS A 40 5.33 -9.61 3.01
CA HIS A 40 4.07 -10.34 2.82
C HIS A 40 3.73 -10.52 1.34
N ILE A 41 2.61 -11.20 1.03
CA ILE A 41 2.24 -11.50 -0.36
C ILE A 41 1.71 -10.22 -1.00
N VAL A 42 2.52 -9.59 -1.84
CA VAL A 42 2.14 -8.48 -2.70
C VAL A 42 1.99 -9.00 -4.13
N GLN A 43 0.78 -8.95 -4.66
CA GLN A 43 0.43 -9.41 -5.99
C GLN A 43 0.63 -8.32 -7.06
N GLY A 44 0.68 -7.04 -6.65
CA GLY A 44 0.66 -5.90 -7.57
C GLY A 44 -0.75 -5.57 -8.04
N HIS A 45 -1.77 -5.98 -7.30
CA HIS A 45 -3.18 -5.77 -7.60
C HIS A 45 -3.76 -4.73 -6.63
N VAL A 46 -3.62 -3.46 -6.99
CA VAL A 46 -4.10 -2.32 -6.18
C VAL A 46 -5.61 -2.40 -6.01
N ASP A 47 -6.07 -2.36 -4.75
CA ASP A 47 -7.48 -2.43 -4.40
C ASP A 47 -8.15 -1.05 -4.39
N GLY A 48 -7.37 0.00 -4.14
CA GLY A 48 -7.83 1.39 -4.20
C GLY A 48 -6.75 2.40 -3.88
N VAL A 49 -7.18 3.67 -3.79
CA VAL A 49 -6.29 4.81 -3.54
C VAL A 49 -6.63 5.44 -2.19
N GLY A 50 -5.63 5.53 -1.32
CA GLY A 50 -5.70 6.30 -0.08
C GLY A 50 -5.08 7.69 -0.25
N SER A 51 -5.13 8.51 0.80
CA SER A 51 -4.44 9.80 0.84
C SER A 51 -3.64 9.98 2.13
N VAL A 52 -2.43 10.52 2.03
CA VAL A 52 -1.59 10.76 3.20
C VAL A 52 -2.22 11.86 4.05
N ARG A 53 -2.56 11.54 5.30
CA ARG A 53 -3.15 12.50 6.28
C ARG A 53 -2.09 13.20 7.09
N SER A 54 -1.04 12.49 7.50
CA SER A 54 0.10 13.08 8.18
C SER A 54 1.37 12.28 7.90
N LEU A 55 2.52 12.95 8.02
CA LEU A 55 3.85 12.36 7.94
C LEU A 55 4.73 12.97 9.02
N ASN A 56 4.77 12.33 10.18
CA ASN A 56 5.46 12.82 11.37
C ASN A 56 6.87 12.23 11.44
N ARG A 57 7.89 13.03 11.07
CA ARG A 57 9.29 12.59 11.09
C ARG A 57 9.91 12.70 12.48
N GLN A 58 10.42 11.60 13.02
CA GLN A 58 11.10 11.55 14.32
C GLN A 58 12.18 10.47 14.34
N GLY A 59 13.33 10.75 14.98
CA GLY A 59 14.38 9.75 15.20
C GLY A 59 14.95 9.13 13.91
N GLY A 60 14.94 9.87 12.79
CA GLY A 60 15.37 9.38 11.48
C GLY A 60 14.32 8.57 10.71
N GLY A 61 13.25 8.12 11.37
CA GLY A 61 12.09 7.50 10.74
C GLY A 61 10.93 8.48 10.56
N ALA A 62 9.78 7.93 10.18
CA ALA A 62 8.52 8.66 10.15
C ALA A 62 7.34 7.76 10.52
N GLU A 63 6.33 8.32 11.16
CA GLU A 63 5.00 7.74 11.19
C GLU A 63 4.17 8.37 10.09
N MET A 64 3.60 7.55 9.22
CA MET A 64 2.68 7.98 8.16
C MET A 64 1.27 7.54 8.52
N GLU A 65 0.32 8.48 8.53
CA GLU A 65 -1.11 8.19 8.63
C GLU A 65 -1.75 8.34 7.25
N VAL A 66 -2.56 7.37 6.86
CA VAL A 66 -3.20 7.32 5.54
C VAL A 66 -4.71 7.15 5.70
N ALA A 67 -5.46 7.93 4.92
CA ALA A 67 -6.90 7.78 4.77
C ALA A 67 -7.21 6.47 4.05
N LEU A 68 -8.05 5.66 4.68
CA LEU A 68 -8.45 4.36 4.17
C LEU A 68 -9.83 4.47 3.51
N PRO A 69 -9.98 4.07 2.24
CA PRO A 69 -11.31 3.97 1.63
C PRO A 69 -12.21 3.01 2.43
N PRO A 70 -13.49 3.35 2.69
CA PRO A 70 -14.38 2.52 3.51
C PRO A 70 -14.51 1.06 3.02
N ALA A 71 -14.41 0.85 1.71
CA ALA A 71 -14.48 -0.48 1.12
C ALA A 71 -13.32 -1.41 1.54
N LEU A 72 -12.19 -0.83 1.98
CA LEU A 72 -10.97 -1.56 2.36
C LEU A 72 -10.82 -1.77 3.87
N GLU A 73 -11.59 -1.05 4.70
CA GLU A 73 -11.45 -1.05 6.17
C GLU A 73 -11.43 -2.46 6.77
N ARG A 74 -12.33 -3.34 6.30
CA ARG A 74 -12.46 -4.72 6.81
C ARG A 74 -11.26 -5.62 6.53
N TYR A 75 -10.32 -5.20 5.70
CA TYR A 75 -9.13 -5.98 5.32
C TYR A 75 -7.85 -5.48 5.99
N VAL A 76 -7.92 -4.38 6.75
CA VAL A 76 -6.75 -3.78 7.41
C VAL A 76 -6.90 -4.00 8.92
N VAL A 77 -5.92 -4.66 9.51
CA VAL A 77 -5.89 -4.99 10.95
C VAL A 77 -4.61 -4.47 11.57
N GLU A 78 -4.65 -4.10 12.86
CA GLU A 78 -3.44 -3.71 13.58
C GLU A 78 -2.43 -4.87 13.61
N LYS A 79 -1.15 -4.56 13.38
CA LYS A 79 -0.05 -5.53 13.19
C LYS A 79 -0.18 -6.43 11.96
N GLY A 80 -1.23 -6.24 11.15
CA GLY A 80 -1.35 -6.84 9.83
C GLY A 80 -0.44 -6.18 8.81
N SER A 81 -0.37 -6.79 7.63
CA SER A 81 0.38 -6.29 6.50
C SER A 81 -0.49 -5.49 5.54
N ILE A 82 0.12 -4.47 4.92
CA ILE A 82 -0.48 -3.68 3.85
C ILE A 82 0.63 -3.20 2.91
N ALA A 83 0.35 -3.11 1.62
CA ALA A 83 1.26 -2.49 0.67
C ALA A 83 0.82 -1.06 0.32
N ILE A 84 1.74 -0.11 0.44
CA ILE A 84 1.56 1.29 0.04
C ILE A 84 2.52 1.58 -1.11
N ASP A 85 1.99 1.93 -2.29
CA ASP A 85 2.80 2.14 -3.51
C ASP A 85 3.77 0.97 -3.77
N GLY A 86 3.32 -0.26 -3.50
CA GLY A 86 4.10 -1.49 -3.66
C GLY A 86 5.07 -1.80 -2.50
N VAL A 87 5.20 -0.92 -1.50
CA VAL A 87 6.06 -1.16 -0.34
C VAL A 87 5.29 -1.93 0.73
N SER A 88 5.76 -3.13 1.07
CA SER A 88 5.22 -3.93 2.17
C SER A 88 5.50 -3.27 3.52
N LEU A 89 4.45 -2.99 4.29
CA LEU A 89 4.52 -2.32 5.59
C LEU A 89 3.65 -3.02 6.64
N THR A 90 3.99 -2.80 7.91
CA THR A 90 3.17 -3.25 9.06
C THR A 90 2.27 -2.11 9.52
N VAL A 91 0.99 -2.40 9.67
CA VAL A 91 0.02 -1.46 10.27
C VAL A 91 0.36 -1.26 11.74
N SER A 92 0.83 -0.08 12.11
CA SER A 92 1.24 0.25 13.49
C SER A 92 0.05 0.62 14.38
N GLY A 93 -1.04 1.14 13.79
CA GLY A 93 -2.25 1.51 14.49
C GLY A 93 -3.44 1.76 13.53
N LEU A 94 -4.64 1.75 14.10
CA LEU A 94 -5.90 1.97 13.40
C LEU A 94 -6.69 3.10 14.05
N GLY A 95 -7.50 3.80 13.24
CA GLY A 95 -8.47 4.78 13.68
C GLY A 95 -9.66 4.85 12.70
N PRO A 96 -10.70 5.64 13.01
CA PRO A 96 -11.85 5.79 12.13
C PRO A 96 -11.43 6.31 10.74
N GLY A 97 -11.58 5.48 9.70
CA GLY A 97 -11.25 5.82 8.31
C GLY A 97 -9.74 6.05 8.04
N VAL A 98 -8.85 5.66 8.95
CA VAL A 98 -7.40 5.84 8.82
C VAL A 98 -6.62 4.66 9.38
N PHE A 99 -5.40 4.47 8.87
CA PHE A 99 -4.41 3.58 9.45
C PHE A 99 -3.05 4.27 9.50
N ARG A 100 -2.16 3.75 10.36
CA ARG A 100 -0.80 4.25 10.53
C ARG A 100 0.22 3.17 10.19
N VAL A 101 1.37 3.60 9.69
CA VAL A 101 2.55 2.75 9.44
C VAL A 101 3.80 3.47 9.91
N ALA A 102 4.79 2.71 10.37
CA ALA A 102 6.12 3.23 10.66
C ALA A 102 7.04 3.03 9.45
N LEU A 103 7.70 4.09 9.03
CA LEU A 103 8.69 4.10 7.96
C LEU A 103 10.08 4.24 8.58
N ILE A 104 10.90 3.22 8.38
CA ILE A 104 12.31 3.24 8.80
C ILE A 104 13.14 4.13 7.85
N PRO A 105 14.32 4.63 8.28
CA PRO A 105 15.17 5.47 7.44
C PRO A 105 15.44 4.87 6.06
N TYR A 106 15.74 3.57 6.01
CA TYR A 106 16.01 2.88 4.75
C TYR A 106 14.83 2.97 3.77
N THR A 107 13.59 2.76 4.24
CA THR A 107 12.38 2.88 3.41
C THR A 107 12.17 4.31 2.92
N LEU A 108 12.42 5.30 3.76
CA LEU A 108 12.33 6.71 3.37
C LEU A 108 13.36 7.06 2.29
N ASP A 109 14.58 6.53 2.39
CA ASP A 109 15.67 6.87 1.48
C ASP A 109 15.58 6.11 0.14
N HIS A 110 14.98 4.92 0.12
CA HIS A 110 15.01 4.00 -1.03
C HIS A 110 13.65 3.81 -1.72
N THR A 111 12.61 4.52 -1.28
CA THR A 111 11.28 4.45 -1.90
C THR A 111 10.72 5.86 -2.12
N ASN A 112 9.69 5.95 -2.97
CA ASN A 112 8.98 7.21 -3.19
C ASN A 112 8.27 7.74 -1.93
N LEU A 113 8.11 6.93 -0.87
CA LEU A 113 7.45 7.32 0.37
C LEU A 113 8.25 8.40 1.11
N GLY A 114 9.57 8.49 0.87
CA GLY A 114 10.39 9.59 1.38
C GLY A 114 10.00 10.97 0.83
N GLN A 115 9.34 11.01 -0.34
CA GLN A 115 8.85 12.22 -1.01
C GLN A 115 7.33 12.37 -0.90
N ALA A 116 6.65 11.48 -0.15
CA ALA A 116 5.23 11.61 0.10
C ALA A 116 4.93 12.90 0.86
N HIS A 117 3.79 13.52 0.54
CA HIS A 117 3.32 14.75 1.15
C HIS A 117 1.88 14.61 1.60
N VAL A 118 1.49 15.39 2.60
CA VAL A 118 0.11 15.43 3.10
C VAL A 118 -0.85 15.83 1.98
N GLY A 119 -1.95 15.10 1.84
CA GLY A 119 -2.91 15.20 0.75
C GLY A 119 -2.55 14.38 -0.49
N GLY A 120 -1.30 13.92 -0.61
CA GLY A 120 -0.83 13.14 -1.74
C GLY A 120 -1.51 11.76 -1.80
N PRO A 121 -1.86 11.26 -3.00
CA PRO A 121 -2.48 9.95 -3.15
C PRO A 121 -1.45 8.83 -3.05
N VAL A 122 -1.87 7.68 -2.53
CA VAL A 122 -1.07 6.46 -2.46
C VAL A 122 -1.89 5.24 -2.89
N ASN A 123 -1.28 4.34 -3.66
CA ASN A 123 -1.91 3.08 -4.04
C ASN A 123 -1.91 2.12 -2.85
N LEU A 124 -3.05 1.51 -2.56
CA LEU A 124 -3.21 0.56 -1.46
C LEU A 124 -3.54 -0.82 -2.01
N GLU A 125 -2.77 -1.81 -1.58
CA GLU A 125 -3.09 -3.23 -1.74
C GLU A 125 -3.18 -3.87 -0.35
N VAL A 126 -4.36 -4.43 -0.05
CA VAL A 126 -4.60 -5.12 1.23
C VAL A 126 -4.18 -6.57 1.13
N ASP A 127 -3.81 -7.18 2.26
CA ASP A 127 -3.36 -8.56 2.30
C ASP A 127 -4.41 -9.50 1.68
N VAL A 128 -3.99 -10.23 0.65
CA VAL A 128 -4.84 -11.17 -0.09
C VAL A 128 -5.43 -12.24 0.83
N ILE A 129 -4.75 -12.59 1.92
CA ILE A 129 -5.25 -13.55 2.92
C ILE A 129 -6.56 -13.04 3.52
N ALA A 130 -6.69 -11.75 3.84
CA ALA A 130 -7.92 -11.18 4.39
C ALA A 130 -9.11 -11.33 3.43
N LYS A 131 -8.88 -11.17 2.11
CA LYS A 131 -9.90 -11.35 1.06
C LYS A 131 -10.34 -12.81 0.96
N TYR A 132 -9.41 -13.76 1.02
CA TYR A 132 -9.72 -15.19 1.00
C TYR A 132 -10.49 -15.63 2.25
N VAL A 133 -10.09 -15.17 3.43
CA VAL A 133 -10.79 -15.44 4.70
C VAL A 133 -12.22 -14.93 4.64
N GLU A 134 -12.45 -13.70 4.19
CA GLU A 134 -13.80 -13.16 4.02
C GLU A 134 -14.64 -14.03 3.06
N ARG A 135 -14.08 -14.41 1.90
CA ARG A 135 -14.78 -15.24 0.92
C ARG A 135 -15.16 -16.60 1.50
N LEU A 136 -14.26 -17.25 2.24
CA LEU A 136 -14.52 -18.54 2.88
C LEU A 136 -15.60 -18.44 3.95
N LEU A 137 -15.58 -17.41 4.79
CA LEU A 137 -16.61 -17.20 5.82
C LEU A 137 -17.99 -16.92 5.22
N ARG A 138 -18.07 -16.25 4.07
CA ARG A 138 -19.34 -16.05 3.34
C ARG A 138 -19.89 -17.33 2.72
N VAL A 139 -19.02 -18.24 2.29
CA VAL A 139 -19.41 -19.50 1.65
C VAL A 139 -19.73 -20.59 2.69
N GLY A 140 -19.01 -20.61 3.82
CA GLY A 140 -19.22 -21.56 4.92
C GLY A 140 -20.32 -21.19 5.92
N GLY A 141 -20.91 -20.00 5.82
CA GLY A 141 -22.06 -19.56 6.62
C GLY A 141 -23.41 -20.02 6.09
N ARG A 142 -23.47 -21.15 5.38
CA ARG A 142 -24.71 -21.82 4.94
C ARG A 142 -24.91 -23.12 5.69
#